data_AF-A0A285ZZQ1-F1
#
_entry.id   AF-A0A285ZZQ1-F1
#
_cell.length_a   1.000
_cell.length_b   1.000
_cell.length_c   1.000
_cell.angle_alpha   90.00
_cell.angle_beta   90.00
_cell.angle_gamma   90.00
#
_symmetry.space_group_name_H-M   'P 1'
#
loop_
_entity.id
_entity.type
_entity.pdbx_description
1 polymer ?
#
loop_
_entity_poly.entity_id
_entity_poly.type
_entity_poly.pdbx_seq_one_letter_code
_entity_poly.pdbx_strand_id
1 'polypeptide(L)'
;MKELLQSVFKTTEERIKNPFIGAFFTSWIIFNWKPIFFTFFSSKNIEEKIKFIDDNFSSTNNLLIFPLIAAIFYVLVLPYISLIIDILLKHSLLKRNEIIINKHKQNIENQKQLAIEEIKLEEAKTDFRERNTHNKLVEELQKKNSELEVVIKQEKELNKSIIDELKSELNNREKMTSDEHRSFERRYSEQRREISELNSKIYEKDEELQSLKVMLNDREFSDTERLNRSKIRFSNGLLVDERYNGNKVFYYNLDTGERYDEKEIKNLMDIYSYERL
;
A
#
# COMPACT_ATOMS: atom_id res chain seq x y z
N MET A 1 49.57 -87.96 -58.51
CA MET A 1 49.36 -86.86 -59.49
C MET A 1 49.02 -85.52 -58.83
N LYS A 2 48.07 -85.44 -57.87
CA LYS A 2 47.75 -84.19 -57.16
C LYS A 2 48.94 -83.54 -56.42
N GLU A 3 49.81 -84.34 -55.79
CA GLU A 3 50.97 -83.80 -55.04
C GLU A 3 52.11 -83.29 -55.94
N LEU A 4 52.31 -83.91 -57.11
CA LEU A 4 53.26 -83.42 -58.12
C LEU A 4 52.75 -82.14 -58.78
N LEU A 5 51.44 -82.06 -59.06
CA LEU A 5 50.84 -80.82 -59.54
C LEU A 5 50.91 -79.73 -58.47
N GLN A 6 50.57 -80.01 -57.21
CA GLN A 6 50.65 -79.02 -56.13
C GLN A 6 52.08 -78.53 -55.86
N SER A 7 53.10 -79.39 -55.88
CA SER A 7 54.50 -78.98 -55.70
C SER A 7 55.03 -78.14 -56.87
N VAL A 8 54.67 -78.48 -58.11
CA VAL A 8 55.00 -77.66 -59.29
C VAL A 8 54.26 -76.33 -59.26
N PHE A 9 52.95 -76.32 -58.93
CA PHE A 9 52.17 -75.10 -58.82
C PHE A 9 52.71 -74.18 -57.72
N LYS A 10 53.08 -74.70 -56.54
CA LYS A 10 53.62 -73.90 -55.42
C LYS A 10 54.97 -73.27 -55.74
N THR A 11 55.85 -74.02 -56.44
CA THR A 11 57.16 -73.52 -56.89
C THR A 11 57.02 -72.50 -58.03
N THR A 12 55.99 -72.65 -58.87
CA THR A 12 55.67 -71.71 -59.95
C THR A 12 54.99 -70.45 -59.40
N GLU A 13 54.15 -70.58 -58.37
CA GLU A 13 53.46 -69.47 -57.69
C GLU A 13 54.45 -68.50 -57.04
N GLU A 14 55.54 -68.99 -56.44
CA GLU A 14 56.60 -68.13 -55.89
C GLU A 14 57.37 -67.36 -56.96
N ARG A 15 57.48 -67.89 -58.19
CA ARG A 15 58.16 -67.22 -59.32
C ARG A 15 57.23 -66.30 -60.12
N ILE A 16 55.94 -66.63 -60.21
CA ILE A 16 54.89 -65.81 -60.82
C ILE A 16 54.59 -64.55 -59.98
N LYS A 17 54.95 -64.52 -58.69
CA LYS A 17 54.89 -63.31 -57.85
C LYS A 17 55.76 -62.16 -58.35
N ASN A 18 56.71 -62.42 -59.26
CA ASN A 18 57.41 -61.34 -59.94
C ASN A 18 56.47 -60.69 -60.98
N PRO A 19 56.07 -59.42 -60.79
CA PRO A 19 55.14 -58.74 -61.69
C PRO A 19 55.65 -58.70 -63.14
N PHE A 20 56.96 -58.77 -63.35
CA PHE A 20 57.57 -58.88 -64.66
C PHE A 20 57.29 -60.21 -65.35
N ILE A 21 57.36 -61.32 -64.62
CA ILE A 21 57.14 -62.66 -65.18
C ILE A 21 55.67 -62.82 -65.57
N GLY A 22 54.75 -62.34 -64.73
CA GLY A 22 53.33 -62.29 -65.06
C GLY A 22 53.02 -61.40 -66.28
N ALA A 23 53.60 -60.20 -66.33
CA ALA A 23 53.43 -59.28 -67.46
C ALA A 23 54.04 -59.82 -68.77
N PHE A 24 55.19 -60.48 -68.70
CA PHE A 24 55.81 -61.13 -69.85
C PHE A 24 54.98 -62.31 -70.36
N PHE A 25 54.54 -63.19 -69.47
CA PHE A 25 53.73 -64.34 -69.85
C PHE A 25 52.39 -63.93 -70.47
N THR A 26 51.71 -62.94 -69.86
CA THR A 26 50.46 -62.39 -70.41
C THR A 26 50.68 -61.70 -71.74
N SER A 27 51.72 -60.88 -71.87
CA SER A 27 52.06 -60.23 -73.14
C SER A 27 52.44 -61.25 -74.22
N TRP A 28 53.16 -62.30 -73.85
CA TRP A 28 53.56 -63.38 -74.75
C TRP A 28 52.34 -64.09 -75.35
N ILE A 29 51.35 -64.41 -74.52
CA ILE A 29 50.07 -64.98 -75.00
C ILE A 29 49.35 -64.00 -75.93
N ILE A 30 49.33 -62.70 -75.60
CA ILE A 30 48.67 -61.67 -76.41
C ILE A 30 49.31 -61.55 -77.79
N PHE A 31 50.64 -61.58 -77.91
CA PHE A 31 51.31 -61.50 -79.21
C PHE A 31 51.32 -62.83 -79.97
N ASN A 32 51.33 -63.97 -79.26
CA ASN A 32 51.35 -65.31 -79.84
C ASN A 32 49.96 -65.98 -79.85
N TRP A 33 48.89 -65.21 -79.80
CA TRP A 33 47.54 -65.77 -79.77
C TRP A 33 47.22 -66.61 -81.00
N LYS A 34 47.65 -66.20 -82.20
CA LYS A 34 47.39 -66.93 -83.45
C LYS A 34 47.94 -68.36 -83.47
N PRO A 35 49.25 -68.61 -83.21
CA PRO A 35 49.76 -69.98 -83.14
C PRO A 35 49.14 -70.80 -82.01
N ILE A 36 48.85 -70.18 -80.85
CA ILE A 36 48.18 -70.87 -79.74
C ILE A 36 46.80 -71.37 -80.17
N PHE A 37 45.95 -70.49 -80.70
CA PHE A 37 44.62 -70.86 -81.17
C PHE A 37 44.69 -71.86 -82.34
N PHE A 38 45.62 -71.68 -83.27
CA PHE A 38 45.80 -72.62 -84.37
C PHE A 38 46.20 -74.02 -83.88
N THR A 39 47.05 -74.12 -82.85
CA THR A 39 47.46 -75.40 -82.27
C THR A 39 46.28 -76.13 -81.65
N PHE A 40 45.47 -75.44 -80.84
CA PHE A 40 44.37 -76.05 -80.09
C PHE A 40 43.11 -76.30 -80.92
N PHE A 41 42.79 -75.42 -81.89
CA PHE A 41 41.50 -75.44 -82.58
C PHE A 41 41.55 -75.86 -84.06
N SER A 42 42.73 -75.99 -84.68
CA SER A 42 42.82 -76.47 -86.06
C SER A 42 42.56 -77.98 -86.15
N SER A 43 41.84 -78.42 -87.19
CA SER A 43 41.56 -79.83 -87.48
C SER A 43 42.70 -80.56 -88.22
N LYS A 44 43.82 -79.87 -88.51
CA LYS A 44 44.98 -80.43 -89.19
C LYS A 44 45.72 -81.47 -88.35
N ASN A 45 46.51 -82.32 -89.00
CA ASN A 45 47.39 -83.26 -88.31
C ASN A 45 48.52 -82.53 -87.57
N ILE A 46 49.06 -83.14 -86.51
CA ILE A 46 50.06 -82.51 -85.62
C ILE A 46 51.30 -82.05 -86.41
N GLU A 47 51.78 -82.86 -87.36
CA GLU A 47 52.93 -82.52 -88.20
C GLU A 47 52.68 -81.27 -89.07
N GLU A 48 51.49 -81.16 -89.64
CA GLU A 48 51.09 -79.99 -90.43
C GLU A 48 50.94 -78.74 -89.56
N LYS A 49 50.49 -78.90 -88.31
CA LYS A 49 50.40 -77.78 -87.37
C LYS A 49 51.78 -77.24 -87.01
N ILE A 50 52.72 -78.14 -86.67
CA ILE A 50 54.10 -77.77 -86.32
C ILE A 50 54.77 -77.08 -87.50
N LYS A 51 54.69 -77.65 -88.70
CA LYS A 51 55.28 -77.06 -89.90
C LYS A 51 54.69 -75.68 -90.21
N PHE A 52 53.37 -75.53 -90.14
CA PHE A 52 52.73 -74.24 -90.36
C PHE A 52 53.14 -73.19 -89.34
N ILE A 53 53.28 -73.58 -88.07
CA ILE A 53 53.76 -72.67 -87.01
C ILE A 53 55.21 -72.28 -87.24
N ASP A 54 56.05 -73.23 -87.65
CA ASP A 54 57.45 -72.96 -87.90
C ASP A 54 57.64 -72.00 -89.08
N ASP A 55 56.89 -72.21 -90.16
CA ASP A 55 56.97 -71.40 -91.37
C ASP A 55 56.40 -69.97 -91.17
N ASN A 56 55.41 -69.79 -90.29
CA ASN A 56 54.62 -68.53 -90.21
C ASN A 56 54.73 -67.77 -88.89
N PHE A 57 55.14 -68.43 -87.80
CA PHE A 57 55.12 -67.85 -86.45
C PHE A 57 56.46 -67.99 -85.69
N SER A 58 57.52 -68.52 -86.30
CA SER A 58 58.86 -68.63 -85.70
C SER A 58 59.68 -67.33 -85.66
N SER A 59 59.07 -66.17 -85.92
CA SER A 59 59.80 -64.90 -85.81
C SER A 59 60.16 -64.59 -84.36
N THR A 60 61.46 -64.50 -84.07
CA THR A 60 62.03 -64.11 -82.76
C THR A 60 61.43 -62.81 -82.22
N ASN A 61 61.03 -61.89 -83.10
CA ASN A 61 60.44 -60.62 -82.72
C ASN A 61 59.07 -60.80 -82.03
N ASN A 62 58.22 -61.67 -82.58
CA ASN A 62 56.90 -61.96 -82.05
C ASN A 62 56.95 -62.90 -80.84
N LEU A 63 57.93 -63.81 -80.83
CA LEU A 63 58.09 -64.78 -79.76
C LEU A 63 58.71 -64.19 -78.49
N LEU A 64 59.64 -63.24 -78.60
CA LEU A 64 60.38 -62.75 -77.42
C LEU A 64 60.42 -61.23 -77.33
N ILE A 65 60.76 -60.52 -78.40
CA ILE A 65 61.08 -59.08 -78.30
C ILE A 65 59.84 -58.22 -78.02
N PHE A 66 58.75 -58.36 -78.76
CA PHE A 66 57.52 -57.59 -78.51
C PHE A 66 56.88 -57.91 -77.15
N PRO A 67 56.74 -59.20 -76.75
CA PRO A 67 56.31 -59.54 -75.40
C PRO A 67 57.19 -58.94 -74.29
N LEU A 68 58.51 -58.93 -74.48
CA LEU A 68 59.46 -58.38 -73.52
C LEU A 68 59.30 -56.86 -73.39
N ILE A 69 59.24 -56.14 -74.50
CA ILE A 69 59.07 -54.69 -74.51
C ILE A 69 57.73 -54.31 -73.87
N ALA A 70 56.64 -55.00 -74.20
CA ALA A 70 55.34 -54.73 -73.63
C ALA A 70 55.27 -55.06 -72.13
N ALA A 71 55.97 -56.11 -71.67
CA ALA A 71 56.09 -56.42 -70.24
C ALA A 71 56.90 -55.36 -69.49
N ILE A 72 58.03 -54.92 -70.05
CA ILE A 72 58.84 -53.81 -69.51
C ILE A 72 57.98 -52.55 -69.43
N PHE A 73 57.26 -52.22 -70.51
CA PHE A 73 56.37 -51.07 -70.56
C PHE A 73 55.26 -51.17 -69.51
N TYR A 74 54.59 -52.31 -69.39
CA TYR A 74 53.51 -52.50 -68.43
C TYR A 74 54.00 -52.37 -66.98
N VAL A 75 55.14 -52.98 -66.64
CA VAL A 75 55.66 -52.95 -65.27
C VAL A 75 56.26 -51.59 -64.91
N LEU A 76 56.94 -50.94 -65.84
CA LEU A 76 57.59 -49.66 -65.56
C LEU A 76 56.66 -48.47 -65.76
N VAL A 77 55.91 -48.41 -66.86
CA VAL A 77 55.17 -47.20 -67.26
C VAL A 77 53.81 -47.12 -66.58
N LEU A 78 53.10 -48.24 -66.41
CA LEU A 78 51.75 -48.24 -65.85
C LEU A 78 51.68 -47.65 -64.43
N PRO A 79 52.61 -47.94 -63.49
CA PRO A 79 52.61 -47.32 -62.16
C PRO A 79 52.76 -45.80 -62.19
N TYR A 80 53.55 -45.25 -63.13
CA TYR A 80 53.70 -43.80 -63.27
C TYR A 80 52.45 -43.16 -63.88
N ILE A 81 51.75 -43.84 -64.80
CA ILE A 81 50.45 -43.38 -65.30
C ILE A 81 49.44 -43.31 -64.15
N SER A 82 49.38 -44.35 -63.30
CA SER A 82 48.52 -44.35 -62.10
C SER A 82 48.88 -43.21 -61.14
N LEU A 83 50.17 -42.97 -60.89
CA LEU A 83 50.63 -41.86 -60.05
C LEU A 83 50.21 -40.49 -60.59
N ILE A 84 50.30 -40.28 -61.91
CA ILE A 84 49.84 -39.03 -62.55
C ILE A 84 48.33 -38.84 -62.37
N ILE A 85 47.55 -39.91 -62.56
CA ILE A 85 46.09 -39.88 -62.34
C ILE A 85 45.77 -39.55 -60.88
N ASP A 86 46.46 -40.18 -59.93
CA ASP A 86 46.27 -39.92 -58.50
C ASP A 86 46.60 -38.48 -58.11
N ILE A 87 47.68 -37.90 -58.67
CA ILE A 87 48.03 -36.48 -58.46
C ILE A 87 46.93 -35.57 -59.01
N LEU A 88 46.41 -35.87 -60.21
CA LEU A 88 45.34 -35.10 -60.82
C LEU A 88 44.05 -35.14 -59.98
N LEU A 89 43.69 -36.33 -59.50
CA LEU A 89 42.51 -36.54 -58.66
C LEU A 89 42.65 -35.91 -57.28
N LYS A 90 43.85 -35.91 -56.70
CA LYS A 90 44.13 -35.28 -55.39
C LYS A 90 43.76 -33.80 -55.37
N HIS A 91 44.02 -33.06 -56.44
CA HIS A 91 43.63 -31.65 -56.53
C HIS A 91 42.11 -31.47 -56.46
N SER A 92 41.35 -32.29 -57.18
CA SER A 92 39.88 -32.29 -57.15
C SER A 92 39.33 -32.64 -55.76
N LEU A 93 39.91 -33.65 -55.09
CA LEU A 93 39.52 -34.05 -53.75
C LEU A 93 39.77 -32.96 -52.70
N LEU A 94 40.92 -32.28 -52.76
CA LEU A 94 41.24 -31.17 -51.86
C LEU A 94 40.25 -30.02 -52.04
N LYS A 95 39.98 -29.63 -53.28
CA LYS A 95 39.02 -28.56 -53.61
C LYS A 95 37.60 -28.91 -53.17
N ARG A 96 37.20 -30.18 -53.34
CA ARG A 96 35.91 -30.68 -52.85
C ARG A 96 35.81 -30.63 -51.33
N ASN A 97 36.85 -31.05 -50.60
CA ASN A 97 36.88 -30.96 -49.15
C ASN A 97 36.82 -29.51 -48.66
N GLU A 98 37.52 -28.59 -49.32
CA GLU A 98 37.46 -27.16 -49.01
C GLU A 98 36.04 -26.60 -49.19
N ILE A 99 35.36 -26.94 -50.30
CA ILE A 99 33.97 -26.54 -50.53
C ILE A 99 33.04 -27.09 -49.43
N ILE A 100 33.21 -28.35 -49.03
CA ILE A 100 32.41 -28.98 -47.97
C ILE A 100 32.63 -28.25 -46.64
N ILE A 101 33.88 -27.99 -46.28
CA ILE A 101 34.25 -27.27 -45.04
C ILE A 101 33.67 -25.85 -45.07
N ASN A 102 33.80 -25.12 -46.17
CA ASN A 102 33.26 -23.77 -46.30
C ASN A 102 31.74 -23.76 -46.22
N LYS A 103 31.07 -24.74 -46.83
CA LYS A 103 29.61 -24.90 -46.70
C LYS A 103 29.19 -25.17 -45.26
N HIS A 104 29.92 -26.01 -44.52
CA HIS A 104 29.67 -26.22 -43.09
C HIS A 104 29.92 -24.96 -42.25
N LYS A 105 31.02 -24.24 -42.48
CA LYS A 105 31.28 -22.97 -41.81
C LYS A 105 30.16 -21.95 -42.06
N GLN A 106 29.73 -21.81 -43.31
CA GLN A 106 28.63 -20.91 -43.67
C GLN A 106 27.32 -21.32 -42.99
N ASN A 107 27.03 -22.62 -42.92
CA ASN A 107 25.83 -23.10 -42.24
C ASN A 107 25.87 -22.78 -40.73
N ILE A 108 27.01 -22.98 -40.08
CA ILE A 108 27.20 -22.63 -38.66
C ILE A 108 27.03 -21.13 -38.44
N GLU A 109 27.61 -20.29 -39.31
CA GLU A 109 27.46 -18.83 -39.18
C GLU A 109 26.01 -18.40 -39.37
N ASN A 110 25.29 -18.97 -40.35
CA ASN A 110 23.87 -18.72 -40.54
C ASN A 110 23.04 -19.14 -39.32
N GLN A 111 23.33 -20.31 -38.72
CA GLN A 111 22.66 -20.78 -37.51
C GLN A 111 22.92 -19.86 -36.33
N LYS A 112 24.16 -19.39 -36.16
CA LYS A 112 24.53 -18.42 -35.12
C LYS A 112 23.78 -17.11 -35.32
N GLN A 113 23.71 -16.61 -36.54
CA GLN A 113 22.98 -15.38 -36.86
C GLN A 113 21.48 -15.53 -36.59
N LEU A 114 20.89 -16.66 -36.97
CA LEU A 114 19.48 -16.97 -36.64
C LEU A 114 19.24 -16.98 -35.13
N ALA A 115 20.10 -17.63 -34.35
CA ALA A 115 19.99 -17.67 -32.90
C ALA A 115 20.08 -16.27 -32.26
N ILE A 116 20.96 -15.40 -32.78
CA ILE A 116 21.07 -14.01 -32.31
C ILE A 116 19.78 -13.23 -32.61
N GLU A 117 19.23 -13.38 -33.81
CA GLU A 117 17.98 -12.70 -34.18
C GLU A 117 16.77 -13.25 -33.39
N GLU A 118 16.75 -14.53 -33.05
CA GLU A 118 15.74 -15.12 -32.16
C GLU A 118 15.81 -14.55 -30.74
N ILE A 119 17.02 -14.40 -30.17
CA ILE A 119 17.21 -13.77 -28.85
C ILE A 119 16.71 -12.33 -28.88
N LYS A 120 17.11 -11.53 -29.88
CA LYS A 120 16.63 -10.15 -30.03
C LYS A 120 15.11 -10.08 -30.17
N LEU A 121 14.50 -11.03 -30.88
CA LEU A 121 13.05 -11.09 -31.04
C LEU A 121 12.35 -11.39 -29.71
N GLU A 122 12.88 -12.32 -28.91
CA GLU A 122 12.35 -12.62 -27.57
C GLU A 122 12.55 -11.46 -26.58
N GLU A 123 13.70 -10.78 -26.62
CA GLU A 123 13.93 -9.54 -25.86
C GLU A 123 12.90 -8.47 -26.24
N ALA A 124 12.72 -8.21 -27.54
CA ALA A 124 11.73 -7.23 -28.02
C ALA A 124 10.29 -7.58 -27.62
N LYS A 125 9.92 -8.88 -27.62
CA LYS A 125 8.62 -9.34 -27.11
C LYS A 125 8.47 -9.13 -25.61
N THR A 126 9.53 -9.41 -24.85
CA THR A 126 9.55 -9.23 -23.39
C THR A 126 9.40 -7.77 -23.03
N ASP A 127 10.21 -6.89 -23.64
CA ASP A 127 10.10 -5.44 -23.53
C ASP A 127 8.69 -4.95 -23.85
N PHE A 128 8.09 -5.45 -24.93
CA PHE A 128 6.72 -5.07 -25.30
C PHE A 128 5.69 -5.52 -24.25
N ARG A 129 5.83 -6.73 -23.70
CA ARG A 129 4.94 -7.25 -22.63
C ARG A 129 5.10 -6.46 -21.33
N GLU A 130 6.34 -6.14 -20.94
CA GLU A 130 6.61 -5.33 -19.75
C GLU A 130 6.06 -3.93 -19.91
N ARG A 131 6.31 -3.26 -21.04
CA ARG A 131 5.71 -1.95 -21.35
C ARG A 131 4.19 -1.98 -21.31
N ASN A 132 3.57 -3.02 -21.89
CA ASN A 132 2.12 -3.16 -21.85
C ASN A 132 1.59 -3.34 -20.42
N THR A 133 2.31 -4.10 -19.59
CA THR A 133 1.97 -4.31 -18.18
C THR A 133 2.13 -3.02 -17.38
N HIS A 134 3.22 -2.29 -17.58
CA HIS A 134 3.45 -0.99 -16.97
C HIS A 134 2.41 0.04 -17.40
N ASN A 135 2.04 0.08 -18.68
CA ASN A 135 0.99 0.98 -19.17
C ASN A 135 -0.36 0.70 -18.51
N LYS A 136 -0.75 -0.59 -18.37
CA LYS A 136 -1.97 -0.96 -17.64
C LYS A 136 -1.93 -0.53 -16.18
N LEU A 137 -0.79 -0.74 -15.51
CA LEU A 137 -0.61 -0.29 -14.12
C LEU A 137 -0.71 1.23 -13.99
N VAL A 138 -0.13 1.97 -14.94
CA VAL A 138 -0.23 3.44 -14.98
C VAL A 138 -1.69 3.88 -15.17
N GLU A 139 -2.43 3.27 -16.09
CA GLU A 139 -3.86 3.56 -16.29
C GLU A 139 -4.68 3.27 -15.02
N GLU A 140 -4.43 2.15 -14.35
CA GLU A 140 -5.10 1.81 -13.08
C GLU A 140 -4.77 2.82 -11.97
N LEU A 141 -3.50 3.22 -11.84
CA LEU A 141 -3.07 4.22 -10.86
C LEU A 141 -3.68 5.59 -11.15
N GLN A 142 -3.75 6.00 -12.42
CA GLN A 142 -4.40 7.25 -12.83
C GLN A 142 -5.90 7.24 -12.50
N LYS A 143 -6.58 6.13 -12.76
CA LYS A 143 -7.99 5.95 -12.39
C LYS A 143 -8.19 6.04 -10.89
N LYS A 144 -7.35 5.37 -10.11
CA LYS A 144 -7.43 5.41 -8.65
C LYS A 144 -7.15 6.81 -8.10
N ASN A 145 -6.21 7.54 -8.68
CA ASN A 145 -5.95 8.94 -8.30
C ASN A 145 -7.15 9.84 -8.59
N SER A 146 -7.79 9.71 -9.76
CA SER A 146 -8.97 10.53 -10.07
C SER A 146 -10.15 10.20 -9.16
N GLU A 147 -10.35 8.92 -8.81
CA GLU A 147 -11.35 8.51 -7.82
C GLU A 147 -11.05 9.11 -6.43
N LEU A 148 -9.79 9.07 -5.98
CA LEU A 148 -9.38 9.65 -4.70
C LEU A 148 -9.54 11.18 -4.68
N GLU A 149 -9.23 11.87 -5.77
CA GLU A 149 -9.44 13.32 -5.89
C GLU A 149 -10.91 13.71 -5.75
N VAL A 150 -11.82 12.91 -6.34
CA VAL A 150 -13.27 13.11 -6.20
C VAL A 150 -13.70 12.92 -4.76
N VAL A 151 -13.25 11.85 -4.09
CA VAL A 151 -13.57 11.58 -2.68
C VAL A 151 -13.05 12.70 -1.78
N ILE A 152 -11.79 13.13 -1.95
CA ILE A 152 -11.20 14.23 -1.18
C ILE A 152 -12.01 15.51 -1.36
N LYS A 153 -12.45 15.80 -2.59
CA LYS A 153 -13.27 16.99 -2.86
C LYS A 153 -14.63 16.89 -2.16
N GLN A 154 -15.29 15.73 -2.21
CA GLN A 154 -16.56 15.50 -1.53
C GLN A 154 -16.44 15.64 -0.01
N GLU A 155 -15.43 15.00 0.59
CA GLU A 155 -15.13 15.10 2.02
C GLU A 155 -14.83 16.54 2.44
N LYS A 156 -14.11 17.31 1.60
CA LYS A 156 -13.81 18.71 1.89
C LYS A 156 -15.06 19.58 1.89
N GLU A 157 -15.96 19.40 0.92
CA GLU A 157 -17.24 20.13 0.88
C GLU A 157 -18.15 19.73 2.04
N LEU A 158 -18.22 18.43 2.39
CA LEU A 158 -18.98 17.94 3.54
C LEU A 158 -18.46 18.54 4.85
N ASN A 159 -17.15 18.48 5.08
CA ASN A 159 -16.52 19.05 6.28
C ASN A 159 -16.75 20.57 6.36
N LYS A 160 -16.70 21.28 5.22
CA LYS A 160 -17.00 22.71 5.18
C LYS A 160 -18.45 22.98 5.59
N SER A 161 -19.40 22.22 5.05
CA SER A 161 -20.83 22.33 5.43
C SER A 161 -21.03 22.11 6.93
N ILE A 162 -20.41 21.07 7.50
CA ILE A 162 -20.49 20.77 8.94
C ILE A 162 -19.89 21.91 9.77
N ILE A 163 -18.74 22.45 9.36
CA ILE A 163 -18.11 23.58 10.05
C ILE A 163 -19.02 24.82 10.04
N ASP A 164 -19.66 25.11 8.90
CA ASP A 164 -20.54 26.26 8.77
C ASP A 164 -21.82 26.09 9.61
N GLU A 165 -22.37 24.88 9.69
CA GLU A 165 -23.50 24.54 10.56
C GLU A 165 -23.13 24.69 12.05
N LEU A 166 -22.01 24.12 12.48
CA LEU A 166 -21.52 24.22 13.86
C LEU A 166 -21.25 25.67 14.26
N LYS A 167 -20.69 26.49 13.35
CA LYS A 167 -20.51 27.93 13.60
C LYS A 167 -21.84 28.66 13.78
N SER A 168 -22.84 28.33 12.98
CA SER A 168 -24.19 28.90 13.11
C SER A 168 -24.82 28.52 14.45
N GLU A 169 -24.71 27.25 14.85
CA GLU A 169 -25.21 26.78 16.14
C GLU A 169 -24.50 27.45 17.32
N LEU A 170 -23.17 27.57 17.27
CA LEU A 170 -22.38 28.27 18.28
C LEU A 170 -22.81 29.74 18.42
N ASN A 171 -22.95 30.46 17.30
CA ASN A 171 -23.41 31.85 17.31
C ASN A 171 -24.82 31.98 17.90
N ASN A 172 -25.71 31.05 17.61
CA ASN A 172 -27.07 31.04 18.17
C ASN A 172 -27.04 30.77 19.69
N ARG A 173 -26.24 29.81 20.15
CA ARG A 173 -26.05 29.53 21.59
C ARG A 173 -25.43 30.71 22.32
N GLU A 174 -24.46 31.38 21.73
CA GLU A 174 -23.83 32.58 22.31
C GLU A 174 -24.85 33.71 22.48
N LYS A 175 -25.69 33.96 21.46
CA LYS A 175 -26.80 34.92 21.55
C LYS A 175 -27.79 34.54 22.65
N MET A 176 -28.24 33.29 22.69
CA MET A 176 -29.16 32.82 23.73
C MET A 176 -28.57 33.01 25.14
N THR A 177 -27.31 32.62 25.32
CA THR A 177 -26.59 32.77 26.61
C THR A 177 -26.47 34.24 27.00
N SER A 178 -26.13 35.12 26.05
CA SER A 178 -26.06 36.57 26.28
C SER A 178 -27.43 37.14 26.65
N ASP A 179 -28.51 36.72 25.99
CA ASP A 179 -29.86 37.20 26.28
C ASP A 179 -30.37 36.68 27.62
N GLU A 180 -30.09 35.41 27.96
CA GLU A 180 -30.34 34.85 29.28
C GLU A 180 -29.62 35.62 30.37
N HIS A 181 -28.33 35.92 30.17
CA HIS A 181 -27.54 36.71 31.11
C HIS A 181 -28.13 38.11 31.29
N ARG A 182 -28.50 38.80 30.21
CA ARG A 182 -29.20 40.10 30.29
C ARG A 182 -30.53 40.01 31.04
N SER A 183 -31.31 38.95 30.82
CA SER A 183 -32.58 38.74 31.52
C SER A 183 -32.37 38.48 33.01
N PHE A 184 -31.29 37.77 33.36
CA PHE A 184 -30.90 37.50 34.73
C PHE A 184 -30.47 38.78 35.43
N GLU A 185 -29.60 39.58 34.81
CA GLU A 185 -29.16 40.88 35.34
C GLU A 185 -30.33 41.83 35.60
N ARG A 186 -31.31 41.89 34.68
CA ARG A 186 -32.54 42.67 34.89
C ARG A 186 -33.29 42.20 36.15
N ARG A 187 -33.58 40.90 36.26
CA ARG A 187 -34.27 40.33 37.43
C ARG A 187 -33.51 40.56 38.72
N TYR A 188 -32.17 40.41 38.69
CA TYR A 188 -31.32 40.67 39.84
C TYR A 188 -31.40 42.16 40.27
N SER A 189 -31.38 43.08 39.31
CA SER A 189 -31.52 44.51 39.58
C SER A 189 -32.90 44.88 40.16
N GLU A 190 -33.97 44.27 39.66
CA GLU A 190 -35.34 44.44 40.15
C GLU A 190 -35.47 43.94 41.60
N GLN A 191 -34.98 42.73 41.87
CA GLN A 191 -34.95 42.17 43.22
C GLN A 191 -34.14 43.03 44.19
N ARG A 192 -32.99 43.56 43.77
CA ARG A 192 -32.19 44.50 44.58
C ARG A 192 -32.98 45.76 44.92
N ARG A 193 -33.73 46.30 43.96
CA ARG A 193 -34.58 47.47 44.17
C ARG A 193 -35.70 47.17 45.16
N GLU A 194 -36.38 46.05 45.00
CA GLU A 194 -37.43 45.61 45.91
C GLU A 194 -36.92 45.41 47.34
N ILE A 195 -35.75 44.78 47.52
CA ILE A 195 -35.08 44.65 48.83
C ILE A 195 -34.79 46.04 49.42
N SER A 196 -34.31 46.99 48.61
CA SER A 196 -34.05 48.35 49.08
C SER A 196 -35.34 49.06 49.53
N GLU A 197 -36.43 48.90 48.79
CA GLU A 197 -37.73 49.48 49.12
C GLU A 197 -38.31 48.84 50.39
N LEU A 198 -38.19 47.53 50.55
CA LEU A 198 -38.58 46.82 51.76
C LEU A 198 -37.77 47.27 52.98
N ASN A 199 -36.45 47.43 52.84
CA ASN A 199 -35.60 47.93 53.92
C ASN A 199 -35.98 49.37 54.34
N SER A 200 -36.35 50.23 53.39
CA SER A 200 -36.87 51.58 53.70
C SER A 200 -38.18 51.50 54.49
N LYS A 201 -39.11 50.65 54.07
CA LYS A 201 -40.38 50.44 54.78
C LYS A 201 -40.18 49.84 56.17
N ILE A 202 -39.24 48.92 56.34
CA ILE A 202 -38.88 48.37 57.66
C ILE A 202 -38.38 49.50 58.56
N TYR A 203 -37.49 50.35 58.05
CA TYR A 203 -36.97 51.48 58.80
C TYR A 203 -38.09 52.46 59.22
N GLU A 204 -38.98 52.84 58.30
CA GLU A 204 -40.14 53.68 58.60
C GLU A 204 -41.05 53.05 59.68
N LYS A 205 -41.31 51.75 59.58
CA LYS A 205 -42.13 51.02 60.56
C LYS A 205 -41.45 50.90 61.91
N ASP A 206 -40.13 50.77 61.95
CA ASP A 206 -39.36 50.78 63.19
C ASP A 206 -39.43 52.17 63.85
N GLU A 207 -39.34 53.27 63.09
CA GLU A 207 -39.52 54.63 63.62
C GLU A 207 -40.95 54.84 64.17
N GLU A 208 -41.97 54.44 63.43
CA GLU A 208 -43.36 54.48 63.90
C GLU A 208 -43.52 53.69 65.21
N LEU A 209 -42.97 52.47 65.28
CA LEU A 209 -43.04 51.62 66.46
C LEU A 209 -42.34 52.27 67.67
N GLN A 210 -41.18 52.90 67.47
CA GLN A 210 -40.49 53.63 68.53
C GLN A 210 -41.31 54.82 69.02
N SER A 211 -41.91 55.60 68.12
CA SER A 211 -42.79 56.72 68.48
C SER A 211 -44.01 56.25 69.30
N LEU A 212 -44.60 55.10 68.93
CA LEU A 212 -45.74 54.52 69.62
C LEU A 212 -45.36 54.00 71.01
N LYS A 213 -44.18 53.41 71.16
CA LYS A 213 -43.64 53.01 72.47
C LYS A 213 -43.47 54.21 73.41
N VAL A 214 -42.95 55.33 72.90
CA VAL A 214 -42.84 56.57 73.68
C VAL A 214 -44.22 57.07 74.12
N MET A 215 -45.18 57.13 73.19
CA MET A 215 -46.56 57.56 73.51
C MET A 215 -47.26 56.67 74.54
N LEU A 216 -47.05 55.35 74.47
CA LEU A 216 -47.63 54.41 75.45
C LEU A 216 -47.05 54.63 76.85
N ASN A 217 -45.72 54.79 76.96
CA ASN A 217 -45.07 55.08 78.23
C ASN A 217 -45.55 56.40 78.84
N ASP A 218 -45.72 57.45 78.04
CA ASP A 218 -46.22 58.75 78.52
C ASP A 218 -47.67 58.66 79.01
N ARG A 219 -48.51 57.86 78.35
CA ARG A 219 -49.92 57.69 78.73
C ARG A 219 -50.08 56.94 80.05
N GLU A 220 -49.35 55.85 80.24
CA GLU A 220 -49.33 55.09 81.50
C GLU A 220 -48.94 55.99 82.69
N PHE A 221 -47.95 56.89 82.50
CA PHE A 221 -47.57 57.85 83.53
C PHE A 221 -48.71 58.81 83.89
N SER A 222 -49.46 59.32 82.89
CA SER A 222 -50.53 60.31 83.11
C SER A 222 -51.79 59.75 83.79
N ASP A 223 -52.19 58.52 83.45
CA ASP A 223 -53.40 57.91 84.02
C ASP A 223 -53.17 57.52 85.49
N THR A 224 -51.94 57.14 85.84
CA THR A 224 -51.55 56.81 87.22
C THR A 224 -51.58 58.03 88.16
N GLU A 225 -51.24 59.23 87.68
CA GLU A 225 -51.37 60.47 88.46
C GLU A 225 -52.84 60.88 88.67
N ARG A 226 -53.71 60.67 87.67
CA ARG A 226 -55.13 61.06 87.74
C ARG A 226 -55.94 60.23 88.74
N LEU A 227 -55.64 58.93 88.87
CA LEU A 227 -56.35 58.03 89.80
C LEU A 227 -56.08 58.34 91.29
N ASN A 228 -55.02 59.09 91.61
CA ASN A 228 -54.59 59.32 92.99
C ASN A 228 -55.10 60.64 93.61
N ARG A 229 -56.03 61.37 92.97
CA ARG A 229 -56.63 62.61 93.50
C ARG A 229 -58.15 62.62 93.30
N SER A 230 -58.92 62.80 94.37
CA SER A 230 -60.38 63.00 94.36
C SER A 230 -60.71 64.30 95.08
N LYS A 231 -61.82 64.97 94.74
CA LYS A 231 -62.24 66.20 95.44
C LYS A 231 -63.54 65.95 96.20
N ILE A 232 -63.68 66.53 97.38
CA ILE A 232 -64.88 66.43 98.21
C ILE A 232 -65.46 67.84 98.37
N ARG A 233 -66.74 68.00 98.04
CA ARG A 233 -67.49 69.22 98.27
C ARG A 233 -68.47 69.01 99.43
N PHE A 234 -68.37 69.82 100.46
CA PHE A 234 -69.31 69.84 101.57
C PHE A 234 -70.41 70.88 101.31
N SER A 235 -71.61 70.63 101.85
CA SER A 235 -72.79 71.49 101.67
C SER A 235 -72.66 72.89 102.28
N ASN A 236 -71.72 73.10 103.20
CA ASN A 236 -71.35 74.42 103.71
C ASN A 236 -70.47 75.23 102.73
N GLY A 237 -70.15 74.68 101.57
CA GLY A 237 -69.31 75.30 100.55
C GLY A 237 -67.83 74.93 100.62
N LEU A 238 -67.39 74.20 101.65
CA LEU A 238 -66.00 73.78 101.80
C LEU A 238 -65.60 72.76 100.71
N LEU A 239 -64.49 73.01 100.03
CA LEU A 239 -63.88 72.11 99.07
C LEU A 239 -62.60 71.51 99.65
N VAL A 240 -62.49 70.19 99.62
CA VAL A 240 -61.33 69.44 100.12
C VAL A 240 -60.75 68.57 99.01
N ASP A 241 -59.43 68.65 98.81
CA ASP A 241 -58.67 67.77 97.93
C ASP A 241 -58.21 66.54 98.72
N GLU A 242 -58.69 65.37 98.32
CA GLU A 242 -58.35 64.07 98.87
C GLU A 242 -57.26 63.43 97.99
N ARG A 243 -56.06 63.29 98.55
CA ARG A 243 -54.90 62.75 97.85
C ARG A 243 -54.54 61.38 98.41
N TYR A 244 -54.44 60.41 97.52
CA TYR A 244 -53.96 59.07 97.83
C TYR A 244 -52.46 59.00 97.62
N ASN A 245 -51.72 58.63 98.67
CA ASN A 245 -50.31 58.28 98.56
C ASN A 245 -50.13 56.89 99.18
N GLY A 246 -50.23 55.87 98.33
CA GLY A 246 -50.33 54.48 98.75
C GLY A 246 -51.59 54.24 99.59
N ASN A 247 -51.44 53.66 100.78
CA ASN A 247 -52.56 53.37 101.70
C ASN A 247 -52.94 54.56 102.61
N LYS A 248 -52.30 55.72 102.49
CA LYS A 248 -52.61 56.90 103.31
C LYS A 248 -53.37 57.93 102.48
N VAL A 249 -54.42 58.46 103.08
CA VAL A 249 -55.24 59.52 102.49
C VAL A 249 -54.95 60.83 103.20
N PHE A 250 -54.73 61.87 102.41
CA PHE A 250 -54.46 63.22 102.90
C PHE A 250 -55.55 64.17 102.42
N TYR A 251 -56.06 65.00 103.32
CA TYR A 251 -57.15 65.93 103.03
C TYR A 251 -56.64 67.36 103.16
N TYR A 252 -56.82 68.16 102.12
CA TYR A 252 -56.40 69.56 102.09
C TYR A 252 -57.57 70.45 101.73
N ASN A 253 -57.79 71.51 102.49
CA ASN A 253 -58.70 72.59 102.10
C ASN A 253 -58.21 73.20 100.77
N LEU A 254 -59.06 73.24 99.76
CA LEU A 254 -58.73 73.80 98.44
C LEU A 254 -58.60 75.32 98.45
N ASP A 255 -59.26 76.01 99.38
CA ASP A 255 -59.29 77.46 99.46
C ASP A 255 -58.19 78.00 100.38
N THR A 256 -57.95 77.36 101.53
CA THR A 256 -56.95 77.82 102.51
C THR A 256 -55.62 77.06 102.44
N GLY A 257 -55.60 75.87 101.82
CA GLY A 257 -54.44 74.98 101.81
C GLY A 257 -54.19 74.26 103.14
N GLU A 258 -55.01 74.51 104.17
CA GLU A 258 -54.88 73.86 105.48
C GLU A 258 -55.17 72.36 105.37
N ARG A 259 -54.35 71.56 106.05
CA ARG A 259 -54.54 70.12 106.08
C ARG A 259 -55.53 69.75 107.16
N TYR A 260 -56.51 68.93 106.80
CA TYR A 260 -57.40 68.29 107.75
C TYR A 260 -56.88 66.90 108.14
N ASP A 261 -56.98 66.57 109.42
CA ASP A 261 -56.77 65.21 109.89
C ASP A 261 -58.03 64.35 109.65
N GLU A 262 -57.86 63.02 109.55
CA GLU A 262 -58.96 62.09 109.24
C GLU A 262 -60.16 62.26 110.18
N LYS A 263 -59.90 62.58 111.46
CA LYS A 263 -60.94 62.78 112.46
C LYS A 263 -61.73 64.07 112.22
N GLU A 264 -61.07 65.11 111.73
CA GLU A 264 -61.69 66.40 111.42
C GLU A 264 -62.57 66.30 110.17
N ILE A 265 -62.08 65.64 109.12
CA ILE A 265 -62.89 65.35 107.93
C ILE A 265 -64.09 64.48 108.27
N LYS A 266 -63.91 63.45 109.09
CA LYS A 266 -65.03 62.60 109.49
C LYS A 266 -66.09 63.40 110.26
N ASN A 267 -65.67 64.29 111.16
CA ASN A 267 -66.60 65.16 111.88
C ASN A 267 -67.34 66.12 110.93
N LEU A 268 -66.65 66.66 109.90
CA LEU A 268 -67.27 67.47 108.86
C LEU A 268 -68.28 66.67 108.02
N MET A 269 -67.96 65.41 107.70
CA MET A 269 -68.86 64.51 106.97
C MET A 269 -70.10 64.12 107.78
N ASP A 270 -70.00 64.05 109.10
CA ASP A 270 -71.12 63.75 110.00
C ASP A 270 -72.03 64.98 110.19
N ILE A 271 -71.48 66.20 110.10
CA ILE A 271 -72.23 67.46 110.28
C ILE A 271 -72.85 67.96 108.98
N TYR A 272 -72.14 67.84 107.86
CA TYR A 272 -72.52 68.37 106.56
C TYR A 272 -72.69 67.25 105.55
N SER A 273 -73.75 67.30 104.74
CA SER A 273 -73.83 66.46 103.55
C SER A 273 -72.69 66.81 102.59
N TYR A 274 -72.08 65.80 101.96
CA TYR A 274 -70.93 65.95 101.07
C TYR A 274 -71.08 65.12 99.79
N GLU A 275 -70.39 65.53 98.73
CA GLU A 275 -70.31 64.85 97.44
C GLU A 275 -68.84 64.70 97.02
N ARG A 276 -68.47 63.51 96.51
CA ARG A 276 -67.15 63.26 95.91
C ARG A 276 -67.22 63.56 94.40
N LEU A 277 -66.37 64.47 93.96
CA LEU A 277 -66.15 64.90 92.57
C LEU A 277 -65.01 64.11 91.93
#